data_AF-A0A816FFK4-F1
#
_entry.id   AF-A0A816FFK4-F1
#
_cell.length_a   1.000
_cell.length_b   1.000
_cell.length_c   1.000
_cell.angle_alpha   90.00
_cell.angle_beta   90.00
_cell.angle_gamma   90.00
#
_symmetry.space_group_name_H-M   'P 1'
#
loop_
_entity.id
_entity.type
_entity.pdbx_description
1 polymer ?
#
loop_
_entity_poly.entity_id
_entity_poly.type
_entity_poly.pdbx_seq_one_letter_code
_entity_poly.pdbx_strand_id
1 'polypeptide(L)' 'MATVASKARCVTCGKEKSTVRCDGCSQPFCYNHLVDHRQELNKQLDEIEVSRDLFRQTLTEQSAKP' A
#
# COMPACT_ATOMS: atom_id res chain seq x y z
N MET A 1 17.34 0.35 -31.42
CA MET A 1 16.51 1.35 -30.70
C MET A 1 17.17 1.58 -29.35
N ALA A 2 17.70 2.78 -29.10
CA ALA A 2 18.24 3.13 -27.79
C ALA A 2 17.05 3.30 -26.82
N THR A 3 16.92 2.39 -25.85
CA THR A 3 16.01 2.59 -24.72
C THR A 3 16.55 3.76 -23.92
N VAL A 4 15.91 4.92 -24.07
CA VAL A 4 16.08 6.02 -23.12
C VAL A 4 15.63 5.45 -21.78
N ALA A 5 16.58 5.13 -20.91
CA ALA A 5 16.29 4.77 -19.53
C ALA A 5 15.75 6.04 -18.88
N SER A 6 14.44 6.27 -19.00
CA SER A 6 13.72 7.30 -18.28
C SER A 6 14.06 7.11 -16.81
N LYS A 7 14.94 7.96 -16.29
CA LYS A 7 15.40 7.88 -14.90
C LYS A 7 14.15 7.86 -14.02
N ALA A 8 13.90 6.72 -13.37
CA ALA A 8 12.70 6.56 -12.57
C ALA A 8 12.73 7.58 -11.43
N ARG A 9 11.69 8.41 -11.35
CA ARG A 9 11.52 9.45 -10.32
C ARG A 9 10.62 8.92 -9.24
N CYS A 10 10.90 9.30 -7.99
CA CYS A 10 10.01 8.97 -6.89
C CYS A 10 8.63 9.59 -7.16
N VAL A 11 7.56 8.80 -7.12
CA VAL A 11 6.19 9.29 -7.36
C VAL A 11 5.77 10.33 -6.30
N THR A 12 6.29 10.22 -5.08
CA THR A 12 5.92 11.12 -3.98
C THR A 12 6.66 12.45 -4.01
N CYS A 13 7.95 12.49 -4.37
CA CYS A 13 8.77 13.70 -4.27
C CYS A 13 9.43 14.17 -5.57
N GLY A 14 9.22 13.44 -6.67
CA GLY A 14 9.70 13.80 -8.02
C GLY A 14 11.22 13.74 -8.22
N LYS A 15 12.01 13.40 -7.19
CA LYS A 15 13.48 13.37 -7.27
C LYS A 15 13.97 12.18 -8.11
N GLU A 16 14.89 12.44 -9.05
CA GLU A 16 15.67 11.43 -9.82
C GLU A 16 16.78 10.77 -8.98
N LYS A 17 16.56 10.56 -7.68
CA LYS A 17 17.48 9.79 -6.83
C LYS A 17 17.18 8.30 -6.98
N SER A 18 18.13 7.42 -6.65
CA SER A 18 17.97 5.96 -6.67
C SER A 18 16.58 5.54 -6.21
N THR A 19 15.73 5.18 -7.16
CA THR A 19 14.37 4.73 -6.92
C THR A 19 14.32 3.22 -6.98
N VAL A 20 13.43 2.67 -6.16
CA VAL A 20 13.10 1.25 -6.13
C VAL A 20 11.62 1.15 -6.50
N ARG A 21 11.28 0.17 -7.33
CA ARG A 21 9.90 -0.10 -7.70
C ARG A 21 9.27 -0.98 -6.63
N CYS A 22 8.09 -0.62 -6.15
CA CYS A 22 7.30 -1.49 -5.30
C CYS A 22 6.74 -2.64 -6.15
N ASP A 23 6.96 -3.89 -5.77
CA ASP A 23 6.48 -5.05 -6.54
C ASP A 23 4.96 -5.22 -6.51
N GLY A 24 4.29 -4.68 -5.48
CA GLY A 24 2.83 -4.73 -5.36
C GLY A 24 2.11 -3.75 -6.28
N CYS A 25 2.51 -2.48 -6.27
CA CYS A 25 1.83 -1.41 -7.01
C CYS A 25 2.59 -0.94 -8.27
N SER A 26 3.78 -1.50 -8.54
CA SER A 26 4.66 -1.13 -9.66
C SER A 26 5.08 0.34 -9.71
N GLN A 27 4.88 1.11 -8.65
CA GLN A 27 5.26 2.52 -8.59
C GLN A 27 6.71 2.73 -8.11
N PRO A 28 7.44 3.70 -8.68
CA PRO A 28 8.80 4.03 -8.25
C PRO A 28 8.80 4.95 -7.02
N PHE A 29 9.56 4.58 -5.98
CA PHE A 29 9.74 5.36 -4.77
C PHE A 29 11.22 5.53 -4.45
N CYS A 30 11.61 6.65 -3.83
CA CYS A 30 12.91 6.69 -3.14
C CYS A 30 12.80 5.91 -1.82
N TYR A 31 13.94 5.46 -1.27
CA TYR A 31 13.96 4.61 -0.06
C TYR A 31 13.08 5.11 1.08
N ASN A 32 13.10 6.41 1.42
CA ASN A 32 12.26 6.96 2.48
C ASN A 32 10.76 6.77 2.19
N HIS A 33 10.29 7.23 1.02
CA HIS A 33 8.88 7.10 0.67
C HIS A 33 8.45 5.66 0.37
N LEU A 34 9.39 4.75 0.07
CA LEU A 34 9.09 3.32 -0.01
C LEU A 34 8.77 2.75 1.38
N VAL A 35 9.48 3.19 2.41
CA VAL A 35 9.21 2.80 3.81
C VAL A 35 7.84 3.35 4.23
N ASP A 36 7.59 4.64 3.98
CA ASP A 36 6.31 5.27 4.29
C ASP A 36 5.15 4.57 3.56
N HIS A 37 5.34 4.25 2.28
CA HIS A 37 4.36 3.52 1.48
C HIS A 37 4.05 2.13 2.07
N ARG A 38 5.06 1.39 2.52
CA ARG A 38 4.88 0.08 3.17
C ARG A 38 4.16 0.20 4.51
N GLN A 39 4.46 1.22 5.30
CA GLN A 39 3.77 1.48 6.56
C GLN A 39 2.29 1.78 6.35
N GLU A 40 1.98 2.59 5.34
CA GLU A 40 0.60 2.91 4.98
C GLU A 40 -0.16 1.67 4.48
N LEU A 41 0.48 0.79 3.69
CA LEU A 41 -0.11 -0.48 3.29
C LEU A 41 -0.42 -1.39 4.49
N ASN A 42 0.51 -1.49 5.45
CA ASN A 42 0.27 -2.28 6.66
C ASN A 42 -0.92 -1.72 7.47
N LYS A 43 -0.98 -0.40 7.62
CA LYS A 43 -2.09 0.25 8.31
C LYS A 43 -3.44 -0.04 7.63
N GLN A 44 -3.49 0.02 6.30
CA GLN A 44 -4.71 -0.31 5.54
C GLN A 44 -5.10 -1.78 5.72
N LEU A 45 -4.13 -2.69 5.80
CA LEU A 45 -4.40 -4.11 6.10
C LEU A 45 -4.99 -4.28 7.50
N ASP A 46 -4.41 -3.65 8.52
CA ASP A 46 -4.93 -3.68 9.89
C ASP A 46 -6.38 -3.15 9.95
N GLU A 47 -6.67 -2.06 9.24
CA GLU A 47 -8.02 -1.49 9.15
C GLU A 47 -9.03 -2.46 8.50
N ILE A 48 -8.60 -3.19 7.46
CA ILE A 48 -9.43 -4.24 6.82
C ILE A 48 -9.70 -5.39 7.79
N GLU A 49 -8.71 -5.81 8.57
CA GLU A 49 -8.89 -6.88 9.56
C GLU A 49 -9.88 -6.48 10.65
N VAL A 50 -9.74 -5.26 11.19
CA VAL A 50 -10.70 -4.71 12.16
C VAL A 50 -12.11 -4.63 11.56
N SER A 51 -12.23 -4.13 10.33
CA SER A 51 -13.52 -4.04 9.64
C SER A 51 -14.18 -5.41 9.44
N ARG A 52 -13.39 -6.42 9.04
CA ARG A 52 -13.83 -7.82 8.91
C ARG A 52 -14.34 -8.37 10.24
N ASP A 53 -13.61 -8.13 11.32
CA ASP A 53 -13.96 -8.68 12.64
C ASP A 53 -15.26 -8.05 13.17
N LEU A 54 -15.42 -6.72 13.02
CA LEU A 54 -16.66 -6.01 13.36
C LEU A 54 -17.84 -6.50 12.50
N PHE A 55 -17.63 -6.70 11.20
CA PHE A 55 -18.66 -7.23 10.32
C PHE A 55 -19.10 -8.65 10.74
N ARG A 56 -18.14 -9.52 11.06
CA ARG A 56 -18.43 -10.88 11.53
C ARG A 56 -19.15 -10.89 12.87
N GLN A 57 -18.77 -10.02 13.80
CA GLN A 57 -19.46 -9.85 15.08
C GLN A 57 -20.92 -9.44 14.85
N THR A 58 -21.14 -8.41 14.01
CA THR A 58 -22.47 -7.91 13.67
C THR A 58 -23.35 -9.01 13.05
N LEU A 59 -22.81 -9.80 12.12
CA LEU A 59 -23.53 -10.92 11.52
C LEU A 59 -23.88 -12.00 12.56
N THR A 60 -22.94 -12.33 13.43
CA THR A 60 -23.14 -13.34 14.48
C THR A 60 -24.26 -12.90 15.42
N GLU A 61 -24.24 -11.65 15.87
CA GLU A 61 -25.27 -11.07 16.74
C GLU A 61 -26.66 -11.06 16.10
N GLN A 62 -26.75 -10.77 14.79
CA GLN A 62 -28.03 -10.82 14.08
C GLN A 62 -28.53 -12.26 13.90
N SER A 63 -27.64 -13.20 13.60
CA SER A 63 -28.00 -14.61 13.44
C SER A 63 -28.38 -15.31 14.76
N ALA A 64 -27.93 -14.77 15.90
CA ALA A 64 -28.22 -15.29 17.23
C ALA A 64 -29.51 -14.71 17.84
N LYS A 65 -30.11 -13.69 17.23
CA LYS A 65 -31.45 -13.20 17.61
C LYS A 65 -32.51 -14.14 17.01
N PRO A 66 -33.44 -14.67 17.82
CA PRO A 66 -34.50 -15.56 17.35
C PRO A 66 -35.51 -14.85 16.45
#